data_AF-A0A4R8FHY9-F1
#
_entry.id   AF-A0A4R8FHY9-F1
#
_cell.length_a   1.000
_cell.length_b   1.000
_cell.length_c   1.000
_cell.angle_alpha   90.00
_cell.angle_beta   90.00
_cell.angle_gamma   90.00
#
_symmetry.space_group_name_H-M   'P 1'
#
loop_
_entity.id
_entity.type
_entity.pdbx_description
1 polymer ?
#
loop_
_entity_poly.entity_id
_entity_poly.type
_entity_poly.pdbx_seq_one_letter_code
_entity_poly.pdbx_strand_id
1 'polypeptide(L)'
;MLVRLHPRASHPGLSRTLAVPLAELEHAVAKDKLTGKALTDFFLEKMLADPMTRLVMQADGVAEQDLRGLYSPRSDQRQAEQDHPSKMGEPRRGRITDVSGPRFGSARPGIGE
;
A
#
# COMPACT_ATOMS: atom_id res chain seq x y z
N MET A 1 -0.81 37.55 5.25
CA MET A 1 -0.09 37.34 6.53
C MET A 1 1.42 37.43 6.26
N LEU A 2 2.22 37.91 7.22
CA LEU A 2 3.69 37.99 7.09
C LEU A 2 4.34 36.84 7.87
N VAL A 3 5.20 36.06 7.24
CA VAL A 3 5.94 34.95 7.86
C VAL A 3 7.44 35.27 7.84
N ARG A 4 8.11 35.14 9.00
CA ARG A 4 9.57 35.32 9.12
C ARG A 4 10.28 33.98 9.00
N LEU A 5 11.11 33.85 7.98
CA LEU A 5 11.96 32.69 7.75
C LEU A 5 13.25 32.78 8.57
N HIS A 6 13.76 31.63 9.00
CA HIS A 6 15.07 31.55 9.63
C HIS A 6 16.20 31.72 8.58
N PRO A 7 17.29 32.42 8.94
CA PRO A 7 18.45 32.52 8.05
C PRO A 7 19.05 31.13 7.79
N ARG A 8 19.34 30.80 6.53
CA ARG A 8 20.07 29.59 6.15
C ARG A 8 21.27 29.95 5.28
N ALA A 9 22.44 29.40 5.61
CA ALA A 9 23.68 29.62 4.87
C ALA A 9 23.58 29.17 3.40
N SER A 10 22.71 28.21 3.09
CA SER A 10 22.45 27.74 1.73
C SER A 10 21.69 28.75 0.85
N HIS A 11 21.01 29.74 1.44
CA HIS A 11 20.18 30.70 0.72
C HIS A 11 20.31 32.11 1.33
N PRO A 12 21.49 32.75 1.24
CA PRO A 12 21.77 34.03 1.91
C PRO A 12 20.98 35.22 1.32
N GLY A 13 20.58 35.14 0.05
CA GLY A 13 19.87 36.20 -0.67
C GLY A 13 18.34 36.12 -0.59
N LEU A 14 17.77 35.13 0.10
CA LEU A 14 16.33 34.97 0.19
C LEU A 14 15.71 36.01 1.13
N SER A 15 14.65 36.69 0.69
CA SER A 15 13.88 37.59 1.55
C SER A 15 13.37 36.82 2.79
N ARG A 16 13.73 37.31 3.97
CA ARG A 16 13.39 36.66 5.25
C ARG A 16 11.94 36.88 5.66
N THR A 17 11.22 37.72 4.94
CA THR A 17 9.81 38.00 5.19
C THR A 17 9.04 37.72 3.92
N LEU A 18 8.13 36.76 4.00
CA LEU A 18 7.24 36.39 2.90
C LEU A 18 5.81 36.82 3.24
N ALA A 19 5.16 37.48 2.29
CA ALA A 19 3.73 37.70 2.34
C ALA A 19 3.05 36.49 1.71
N VAL A 20 2.26 35.77 2.51
CA VAL A 20 1.49 34.60 2.06
C VAL A 20 0.01 34.78 2.35
N PRO A 21 -0.89 34.28 1.48
CA PRO A 21 -2.31 34.20 1.77
C PRO A 21 -2.58 33.31 2.99
N LEU A 22 -3.59 33.67 3.78
CA LEU A 22 -3.94 32.90 4.99
C LEU A 22 -4.40 31.48 4.62
N ALA A 23 -5.22 31.35 3.56
CA ALA A 23 -5.73 30.06 3.10
C ALA A 23 -4.61 29.06 2.72
N GLU A 24 -3.51 29.55 2.14
CA GLU A 24 -2.37 28.70 1.80
C GLU A 24 -1.64 28.19 3.03
N LEU A 25 -1.53 29.03 4.08
CA LEU A 25 -0.93 28.62 5.34
C LEU A 25 -1.81 27.60 6.07
N GLU A 26 -3.12 27.81 6.11
CA GLU A 26 -4.07 26.87 6.71
C GLU A 26 -4.02 25.51 6.02
N HIS A 27 -3.95 25.52 4.69
CA HIS A 27 -3.78 24.30 3.89
C HIS A 27 -2.43 23.62 4.15
N ALA A 28 -1.34 24.37 4.31
CA ALA A 28 -0.04 23.82 4.65
C ALA A 28 -0.04 23.18 6.05
N VAL A 29 -0.66 23.82 7.03
CA VAL A 29 -0.81 23.28 8.41
C VAL A 29 -1.71 22.04 8.40
N ALA A 30 -2.81 22.06 7.65
CA ALA A 30 -3.69 20.91 7.52
C ALA A 30 -2.92 19.70 6.94
N LYS A 31 -2.08 19.93 5.92
CA LYS A 31 -1.20 18.90 5.35
C LYS A 31 -0.15 18.38 6.33
N ASP A 32 0.49 19.26 7.09
CA ASP A 32 1.53 18.89 8.08
C ASP A 32 0.96 18.00 9.19
N LYS A 33 -0.31 18.19 9.55
CA LYS A 33 -1.02 17.38 10.56
C LYS A 33 -1.56 16.05 10.02
N LEU A 34 -1.48 15.79 8.71
CA LEU A 34 -1.93 14.51 8.17
C LEU A 34 -1.04 13.38 8.69
N THR A 35 -1.66 12.38 9.29
CA THR A 35 -0.96 11.18 9.78
C THR A 35 -1.69 9.92 9.33
N GLY A 36 -0.98 8.79 9.34
CA GLY A 36 -1.53 7.47 9.02
C GLY A 36 -2.23 7.42 7.66
N LYS A 37 -3.45 6.88 7.62
CA LYS A 37 -4.24 6.69 6.40
C LYS A 37 -4.44 7.99 5.60
N ALA A 38 -4.77 9.09 6.26
CA ALA A 38 -5.04 10.34 5.58
C ALA A 38 -3.80 10.91 4.86
N LEU A 39 -2.61 10.64 5.40
CA LEU A 39 -1.35 10.99 4.75
C LEU A 39 -1.08 10.09 3.53
N THR A 40 -1.30 8.78 3.67
CA THR A 40 -1.16 7.82 2.57
C THR A 40 -2.12 8.12 1.42
N ASP A 41 -3.39 8.38 1.73
CA ASP A 41 -4.42 8.76 0.75
C ASP A 41 -4.01 10.05 0.03
N PHE A 42 -3.53 11.06 0.75
CA PHE A 42 -3.05 12.31 0.16
C PHE A 42 -1.89 12.08 -0.83
N PHE A 43 -0.89 11.28 -0.48
CA PHE A 43 0.21 10.96 -1.38
C PHE A 43 -0.25 10.16 -2.60
N LEU A 44 -1.15 9.20 -2.41
CA LEU A 44 -1.72 8.43 -3.51
C LEU A 44 -2.44 9.35 -4.50
N GLU A 45 -3.30 10.26 -4.04
CA GLU A 45 -3.97 11.22 -4.92
C GLU A 45 -2.98 12.14 -5.65
N LYS A 46 -1.87 12.51 -5.00
CA LYS A 46 -0.83 13.33 -5.66
C LYS A 46 -0.08 12.57 -6.73
N MET A 47 0.25 11.30 -6.50
CA MET A 47 0.85 10.44 -7.51
C MET A 47 -0.12 10.20 -8.67
N LEU A 48 -1.38 9.88 -8.38
CA LEU A 48 -2.40 9.67 -9.40
C LEU A 48 -2.77 10.94 -10.18
N ALA A 49 -2.51 12.13 -9.63
CA ALA A 49 -2.70 13.39 -10.35
C ALA A 49 -1.53 13.75 -11.28
N ASP A 50 -0.37 13.11 -11.13
CA ASP A 50 0.78 13.34 -11.99
C ASP A 50 0.63 12.60 -13.34
N PRO A 51 0.67 13.32 -14.48
CA PRO A 51 0.57 12.69 -15.80
C PRO A 51 1.66 11.65 -16.07
N MET A 52 2.88 11.85 -15.57
CA MET A 52 3.97 10.90 -15.77
C MET A 52 3.68 9.58 -15.08
N THR A 53 3.21 9.63 -13.83
CA THR A 53 2.76 8.45 -13.08
C THR A 53 1.67 7.68 -13.84
N ARG A 54 0.67 8.36 -14.40
CA ARG A 54 -0.39 7.70 -15.19
C ARG A 54 0.13 7.00 -16.45
N LEU A 55 1.08 7.61 -17.15
CA LEU A 55 1.69 7.02 -18.34
C LEU A 55 2.45 5.73 -17.99
N VAL A 56 3.20 5.74 -16.88
CA VAL A 56 3.92 4.54 -16.40
C VAL A 56 2.93 3.45 -15.99
N MET A 57 1.89 3.80 -15.22
CA MET A 57 0.83 2.84 -14.85
C MET A 57 0.21 2.17 -16.08
N GLN A 58 -0.08 2.95 -17.13
CA GLN A 58 -0.65 2.41 -18.37
C GLN A 58 0.32 1.48 -19.09
N ALA A 59 1.61 1.84 -19.15
CA ALA A 59 2.63 1.00 -19.77
C ALA A 59 2.81 -0.34 -19.05
N ASP A 60 2.68 -0.34 -17.73
CA ASP A 60 2.81 -1.52 -16.87
C ASP A 60 1.48 -2.27 -16.66
N GLY A 61 0.37 -1.78 -17.23
CA GLY A 61 -0.94 -2.41 -17.10
C GLY A 61 -1.55 -2.32 -15.69
N VAL A 62 -1.15 -1.35 -14.89
CA VAL A 62 -1.62 -1.14 -13.52
C VAL A 62 -2.88 -0.27 -13.52
N ALA A 63 -3.99 -0.78 -12.98
CA ALA A 63 -5.22 0.00 -12.83
C ALA A 63 -5.19 0.87 -11.56
N GLU A 64 -5.81 2.05 -11.63
CA GLU A 64 -5.94 2.94 -10.47
C GLU A 64 -6.66 2.28 -9.30
N GLN A 65 -7.68 1.46 -9.58
CA GLN A 65 -8.45 0.73 -8.58
C GLN A 65 -7.58 -0.25 -7.78
N ASP A 66 -6.58 -0.87 -8.42
CA ASP A 66 -5.67 -1.81 -7.76
C ASP A 66 -4.78 -1.09 -6.76
N LEU A 67 -4.28 0.10 -7.12
CA LEU A 67 -3.52 0.95 -6.21
C LEU A 67 -4.40 1.43 -5.05
N ARG A 68 -5.62 1.89 -5.32
CA ARG A 68 -6.57 2.28 -4.27
C ARG A 68 -6.91 1.12 -3.33
N GLY A 69 -7.02 -0.10 -3.85
CA GLY A 69 -7.19 -1.31 -3.05
C GLY A 69 -5.96 -1.63 -2.19
N LEU A 70 -4.76 -1.50 -2.75
CA LEU A 70 -3.49 -1.75 -2.05
C LEU A 70 -3.26 -0.79 -0.88
N TYR A 71 -3.62 0.49 -1.06
CA TYR A 71 -3.46 1.52 -0.04
C TYR A 71 -4.70 1.70 0.85
N SER A 72 -5.79 0.97 0.58
CA SER A 72 -6.93 0.92 1.48
C SER A 72 -6.53 0.29 2.82
N PRO A 73 -7.11 0.74 3.95
CA PRO A 73 -6.83 0.14 5.24
C PRO A 73 -7.22 -1.33 5.19
N ARG A 74 -6.23 -2.21 5.30
CA ARG A 74 -6.44 -3.63 5.53
C ARG A 74 -7.01 -3.74 6.94
N SER A 75 -8.33 -3.80 7.07
CA SER A 75 -8.95 -4.32 8.29
C SER A 75 -8.26 -5.66 8.58
N ASP A 76 -7.80 -5.89 9.81
CA ASP A 76 -7.12 -7.10 10.25
C ASP A 76 -7.93 -8.37 9.95
N GLN A 77 -7.91 -8.82 8.70
CA GLN A 77 -8.58 -10.02 8.23
C GLN A 77 -7.60 -11.19 8.35
N ARG A 78 -7.03 -11.35 9.56
CA ARG A 78 -6.22 -12.51 9.99
C ARG A 78 -6.61 -13.00 11.39
N GLN A 79 -7.86 -12.82 11.80
CA GLN A 79 -8.43 -13.49 12.98
C GLN A 79 -9.90 -13.85 12.74
N ALA A 80 -10.18 -14.72 11.76
CA ALA A 80 -11.48 -15.40 11.64
C ALA A 80 -11.39 -16.73 10.87
N GLU A 81 -10.22 -17.39 10.87
CA GLU A 81 -10.07 -18.78 10.39
C GLU A 81 -9.27 -19.56 11.43
N GLN A 82 -9.84 -19.75 12.63
CA GLN A 82 -9.42 -20.79 13.57
C GLN A 82 -10.49 -20.94 14.65
N ASP A 83 -11.70 -21.35 14.26
CA ASP A 83 -12.62 -21.98 15.21
C ASP A 83 -13.53 -22.98 14.48
N HIS A 84 -12.98 -24.17 14.25
CA HIS A 84 -13.76 -25.36 13.90
C HIS A 84 -13.37 -26.48 14.87
N PRO A 85 -14.20 -26.79 15.89
CA PRO A 85 -13.98 -27.95 16.73
C PRO A 85 -14.80 -29.17 16.28
N SER A 86 -14.27 -30.35 16.61
CA SER A 86 -14.89 -31.69 16.66
C SER A 86 -15.13 -32.42 15.32
N LYS A 87 -15.00 -33.74 15.19
CA LYS A 87 -14.55 -34.84 16.07
C LYS A 87 -14.35 -36.08 15.18
N MET A 88 -13.27 -36.81 15.44
CA MET A 88 -13.10 -38.29 15.45
C MET A 88 -14.16 -39.19 14.79
N GLY A 89 -13.74 -40.08 13.86
CA GLY A 89 -14.44 -41.35 13.58
C GLY A 89 -14.31 -41.91 12.15
N GLU A 90 -13.25 -42.66 11.86
CA GLU A 90 -13.18 -43.68 10.78
C GLU A 90 -14.04 -44.93 11.13
N PRO A 91 -14.16 -45.99 10.28
CA PRO A 91 -14.01 -46.14 8.82
C PRO A 91 -15.16 -46.97 8.18
N ARG A 92 -15.23 -47.08 6.83
CA ARG A 92 -15.38 -48.36 6.08
C ARG A 92 -15.70 -48.20 4.58
N ARG A 93 -14.80 -48.79 3.78
CA ARG A 93 -15.04 -49.77 2.70
C ARG A 93 -15.67 -49.28 1.37
N GLY A 94 -14.76 -48.92 0.44
CA GLY A 94 -14.58 -49.63 -0.83
C GLY A 94 -15.41 -49.21 -2.04
N ARG A 95 -14.76 -48.65 -3.07
CA ARG A 95 -14.83 -49.12 -4.46
C ARG A 95 -13.74 -48.47 -5.31
N ILE A 96 -13.03 -49.32 -6.05
CA ILE A 96 -11.88 -49.05 -6.91
C ILE A 96 -12.38 -48.45 -8.23
N THR A 97 -11.73 -47.38 -8.71
CA THR A 97 -11.45 -47.17 -10.15
C THR A 97 -10.23 -46.28 -10.30
N ASP A 98 -9.14 -46.88 -10.77
CA ASP A 98 -7.95 -46.24 -11.31
C ASP A 98 -8.28 -45.26 -12.44
N VAL A 99 -7.77 -44.03 -12.36
CA VAL A 99 -7.19 -43.31 -13.51
C VAL A 99 -5.98 -42.54 -13.01
N SER A 100 -4.81 -43.04 -13.37
CA SER A 100 -3.50 -42.42 -13.11
C SER A 100 -3.31 -41.21 -14.04
N GLY A 101 -3.06 -40.04 -13.47
CA GLY A 101 -2.65 -38.81 -14.15
C GLY A 101 -1.47 -38.16 -13.40
N PRO A 102 -0.48 -37.57 -14.11
CA PRO A 102 0.87 -37.36 -13.59
C PRO A 102 0.95 -36.28 -12.50
N ARG A 103 1.70 -36.61 -11.44
CA ARG A 103 2.04 -35.73 -10.31
C ARG A 103 3.06 -34.69 -10.75
N PHE A 104 2.63 -33.45 -10.96
CA PHE A 104 3.53 -32.31 -11.12
C PHE A 104 3.91 -31.76 -9.74
N GLY A 105 5.09 -32.14 -9.28
CA GLY A 105 5.72 -31.64 -8.07
C GLY A 105 7.12 -32.22 -7.95
N SER A 106 8.09 -31.64 -8.65
CA SER A 106 9.49 -31.89 -8.34
C SER A 106 9.90 -30.97 -7.18
N ALA A 107 10.44 -31.58 -6.13
CA ALA A 107 11.04 -30.85 -5.01
C ALA A 107 12.32 -30.17 -5.48
N ARG A 108 12.54 -28.91 -5.04
CA ARG A 108 13.81 -28.19 -5.23
C ARG A 108 14.93 -28.89 -4.45
N PRO A 109 16.07 -29.24 -5.08
CA PRO A 109 17.23 -29.78 -4.38
C PRO A 109 17.80 -28.75 -3.39
N GLY A 110 17.91 -29.13 -2.13
CA GLY A 110 18.68 -28.40 -1.12
C GLY A 110 20.16 -28.75 -1.24
N ILE A 111 21.01 -27.72 -1.25
CA ILE A 111 22.46 -27.86 -1.16
C ILE A 111 22.87 -27.86 0.33
N GLY A 112 23.36 -29.00 0.82
CA GLY A 112 24.44 -29.04 1.82
C GLY A 112 25.77 -29.08 1.03
N GLU A 113 26.91 -28.60 1.50
CA GLU A 113 27.47 -28.68 2.86
C GLU A 113 28.35 -27.45 3.17
#